data_AF-A0A661L4S6-F1
#
_entry.id   AF-A0A661L4S6-F1
#
_cell.length_a   1.000
_cell.length_b   1.000
_cell.length_c   1.000
_cell.angle_alpha   90.00
_cell.angle_beta   90.00
_cell.angle_gamma   90.00
#
_symmetry.space_group_name_H-M   'P 1'
#
loop_
_entity.id
_entity.type
_entity.pdbx_description
1 polymer ?
#
loop_
_entity_poly.entity_id
_entity_poly.type
_entity_poly.pdbx_seq_one_letter_code
_entity_poly.pdbx_strand_id
1 'polypeptide(L)'
;DLILHGETEENTFYDIMANSQAFGMMTFDQCIAEHYKNGLITEETALGYASHKAVVKREIDSIKAARGEKTTSIEGLEVDKEYGKTI
;
A
#
# COMPACT_ATOMS: atom_id res chain seq x y z
N ASP A 1 -28.57 0.57 1.70
CA ASP A 1 -28.71 -0.79 2.21
C ASP A 1 -27.75 -1.08 3.35
N LEU A 2 -26.44 -0.97 3.14
CA LEU A 2 -25.39 -1.20 4.16
C LEU A 2 -25.55 -0.42 5.47
N ILE A 3 -26.06 0.81 5.42
CA ILE A 3 -26.33 1.61 6.63
C ILE A 3 -27.39 0.95 7.53
N LEU A 4 -28.37 0.26 6.92
CA LEU A 4 -29.48 -0.38 7.64
C LEU A 4 -29.17 -1.83 8.01
N HIS A 5 -28.47 -2.56 7.12
CA HIS A 5 -28.26 -4.00 7.24
C HIS A 5 -26.83 -4.40 7.65
N GLY A 6 -25.90 -3.46 7.73
CA GLY A 6 -24.49 -3.71 8.02
C GLY A 6 -23.68 -4.07 6.76
N GLU A 7 -22.36 -4.24 6.96
CA GLU A 7 -21.42 -4.64 5.91
C GLU A 7 -21.53 -6.12 5.57
N THR A 8 -21.14 -6.47 4.34
CA THR A 8 -20.95 -7.86 3.90
C THR A 8 -19.50 -8.07 3.49
N GLU A 9 -19.08 -9.33 3.31
CA GLU A 9 -17.73 -9.63 2.81
C GLU A 9 -17.45 -9.03 1.42
N GLU A 10 -18.49 -8.86 0.61
CA GLU A 10 -18.40 -8.29 -0.74
C GLU A 10 -18.53 -6.76 -0.75
N ASN A 11 -18.95 -6.15 0.36
CA ASN A 11 -19.32 -4.76 0.39
C ASN A 11 -19.10 -4.14 1.78
N THR A 12 -17.90 -3.61 1.96
CA THR A 12 -17.49 -2.90 3.18
C THR A 12 -17.48 -1.39 2.95
N PHE A 13 -17.71 -0.60 4.00
CA PHE A 13 -17.51 0.83 4.00
C PHE A 13 -16.08 1.20 3.63
N TYR A 14 -15.10 0.39 4.05
CA TYR A 14 -13.71 0.58 3.65
C TYR A 14 -13.56 0.54 2.13
N ASP A 15 -14.07 -0.50 1.47
CA ASP A 15 -13.96 -0.66 0.02
C ASP A 15 -14.73 0.42 -0.73
N ILE A 16 -15.91 0.80 -0.25
CA ILE A 16 -16.68 1.91 -0.83
C ILE A 16 -15.89 3.21 -0.75
N MET A 17 -15.35 3.53 0.43
CA MET A 17 -14.56 4.75 0.63
C MET A 17 -13.32 4.74 -0.24
N ALA A 18 -12.59 3.63 -0.29
CA ALA A 18 -11.37 3.49 -1.08
C ALA A 18 -11.62 3.72 -2.58
N ASN A 19 -12.75 3.20 -3.10
CA ASN A 19 -13.10 3.30 -4.52
C ASN A 19 -13.87 4.58 -4.89
N SER A 20 -14.30 5.38 -3.91
CA SER A 20 -15.11 6.60 -4.14
C SER A 20 -14.31 7.90 -4.01
N GLN A 21 -12.99 7.84 -4.23
CA GLN A 21 -12.10 9.00 -4.12
C GLN A 21 -12.48 10.14 -5.09
N ALA A 22 -12.99 9.80 -6.28
CA ALA A 22 -13.48 10.79 -7.25
C ALA A 22 -14.63 11.66 -6.69
N PHE A 23 -15.33 11.18 -5.66
CA PHE A 23 -16.42 11.88 -4.97
C PHE A 23 -15.97 12.50 -3.64
N GLY A 24 -14.65 12.56 -3.37
CA GLY A 24 -14.08 13.15 -2.16
C GLY A 24 -14.09 12.23 -0.95
N MET A 25 -14.42 10.94 -1.10
CA MET A 25 -14.25 9.97 -0.02
C MET A 25 -12.77 9.59 0.13
N MET A 26 -12.35 9.25 1.34
CA MET A 26 -10.97 8.87 1.61
C MET A 26 -10.91 7.96 2.82
N THR A 27 -10.21 6.83 2.72
CA THR A 27 -9.91 5.98 3.87
C THR A 27 -8.77 6.58 4.70
N PHE A 28 -8.68 6.18 5.97
CA PHE A 28 -7.56 6.57 6.80
C PHE A 28 -6.21 6.09 6.24
N ASP A 29 -6.19 4.90 5.63
CA ASP A 29 -5.00 4.34 4.98
C ASP A 29 -4.53 5.19 3.78
N GLN A 30 -5.46 5.66 2.94
CA GLN A 30 -5.14 6.58 1.84
C GLN A 30 -4.58 7.91 2.36
N CYS A 31 -5.17 8.46 3.42
CA CYS A 31 -4.69 9.68 4.07
C CYS A 31 -3.25 9.52 4.60
N ILE A 32 -2.97 8.42 5.29
CA ILE A 32 -1.63 8.09 5.81
C ILE A 32 -0.62 7.95 4.67
N ALA A 33 -0.97 7.24 3.60
CA ALA A 33 -0.11 7.08 2.43
C ALA A 33 0.22 8.44 1.78
N GLU A 34 -0.75 9.35 1.70
CA GLU A 34 -0.55 10.72 1.21
C GLU A 34 0.38 11.53 2.12
N HIS A 35 0.22 11.43 3.45
CA HIS A 35 1.11 12.10 4.40
C HIS A 35 2.55 11.59 4.28
N TYR A 36 2.74 10.29 4.10
CA TYR A 36 4.07 9.71 3.81
C TYR A 36 4.63 10.21 2.46
N LYS A 37 3.79 10.25 1.42
CA LYS A 37 4.15 10.80 0.10
C LYS A 37 4.61 12.25 0.17
N ASN A 38 4.03 13.04 1.07
CA ASN A 38 4.39 14.44 1.30
C ASN A 38 5.53 14.63 2.32
N GLY A 39 6.10 13.54 2.85
CA GLY A 39 7.20 13.58 3.81
C GLY A 39 6.81 14.08 5.21
N LEU A 40 5.52 14.07 5.53
CA LEU A 40 5.00 14.56 6.83
C LEU A 40 5.17 13.53 7.95
N ILE A 41 5.25 12.24 7.61
CA ILE A 41 5.43 11.13 8.54
C ILE A 41 6.44 10.11 8.00
N THR A 42 7.02 9.31 8.89
CA THR A 42 7.89 8.20 8.53
C THR A 42 7.10 6.98 8.07
N GLU A 43 7.74 6.06 7.36
CA GLU A 43 7.16 4.76 7.00
C GLU A 43 6.77 3.95 8.24
N GLU A 44 7.62 3.95 9.28
CA GLU A 44 7.32 3.31 10.56
C GLU A 44 6.01 3.86 11.15
N THR A 45 5.84 5.18 11.13
CA THR A 45 4.61 5.84 11.59
C THR A 45 3.42 5.41 10.73
N ALA A 46 3.56 5.45 9.41
CA ALA A 46 2.50 5.07 8.49
C ALA A 46 2.03 3.62 8.71
N LEU A 47 2.97 2.67 8.81
CA LEU A 47 2.67 1.25 9.05
C LEU A 47 2.22 0.96 10.48
N GLY A 48 2.63 1.77 11.46
CA GLY A 48 2.21 1.66 12.84
C GLY A 48 0.72 1.95 13.05
N TYR A 49 0.18 2.92 12.31
CA TYR A 49 -1.21 3.38 12.44
C TYR A 49 -2.15 2.92 11.31
N ALA A 50 -1.64 2.22 10.30
CA ALA A 50 -2.46 1.69 9.20
C ALA A 50 -3.54 0.73 9.71
N SER A 51 -4.77 0.92 9.24
CA SER A 51 -5.88 -0.05 9.42
C SER A 51 -5.58 -1.33 8.64
N HIS A 52 -5.13 -1.19 7.39
CA HIS A 52 -4.70 -2.32 6.55
C HIS A 52 -3.23 -2.19 6.16
N LYS A 53 -2.33 -2.71 7.02
CA LYS A 53 -0.86 -2.64 6.83
C LYS A 53 -0.39 -3.12 5.46
N ALA A 54 -1.00 -4.18 4.92
CA ALA A 54 -0.63 -4.71 3.61
C ALA A 54 -0.95 -3.74 2.45
N VAL A 55 -2.05 -2.99 2.56
CA VAL A 55 -2.45 -1.97 1.57
C VAL A 55 -1.50 -0.79 1.65
N VAL A 56 -1.32 -0.22 2.84
CA VAL A 56 -0.42 0.93 3.06
C VAL A 56 1.01 0.60 2.65
N LYS A 57 1.51 -0.60 2.94
CA LYS A 57 2.85 -1.03 2.50
C LYS A 57 3.00 -1.01 0.99
N ARG A 58 2.02 -1.52 0.24
CA ARG A 58 2.05 -1.50 -1.24
C ARG A 58 2.02 -0.08 -1.81
N GLU A 59 1.24 0.81 -1.19
CA GLU A 59 1.22 2.23 -1.54
C GLU A 59 2.59 2.90 -1.30
N ILE A 60 3.20 2.63 -0.14
CA ILE A 60 4.54 3.11 0.21
C ILE A 60 5.58 2.59 -0.78
N ASP A 61 5.55 1.31 -1.13
CA ASP A 61 6.46 0.72 -2.11
C ASP A 61 6.31 1.39 -3.49
N SER A 62 5.07 1.71 -3.88
CA SER A 62 4.78 2.44 -5.12
C SER A 62 5.31 3.88 -5.09
N ILE A 63 5.18 4.56 -3.96
CA ILE A 63 5.72 5.92 -3.74
C ILE A 63 7.26 5.90 -3.80
N LYS A 64 7.91 4.95 -3.13
CA LYS A 64 9.37 4.76 -3.17
C LYS A 64 9.85 4.48 -4.58
N ALA A 65 9.20 3.57 -5.29
CA ALA A 65 9.52 3.25 -6.68
C ALA A 65 9.43 4.49 -7.58
N ALA A 66 8.38 5.32 -7.42
CA ALA A 66 8.22 6.57 -8.17
C ALA A 66 9.31 7.60 -7.85
N ARG A 67 9.94 7.54 -6.67
CA ARG A 67 11.09 8.37 -6.26
C ARG A 67 12.45 7.78 -6.64
N GLY A 68 12.49 6.55 -7.16
CA GLY A 68 13.74 5.82 -7.41
C GLY A 68 14.41 5.28 -6.15
N GLU A 69 13.68 5.18 -5.04
CA GLU A 69 14.17 4.61 -3.78
C GLU A 69 14.10 3.07 -3.81
N LYS A 70 14.98 2.41 -3.05
CA LYS A 70 14.90 0.95 -2.88
C LYS A 70 13.60 0.59 -2.14
N THR A 71 12.79 -0.27 -2.76
CA THR A 71 11.55 -0.81 -2.16
C THR A 71 11.81 -2.00 -1.24
N THR A 72 13.03 -2.53 -1.25
CA THR A 72 13.46 -3.66 -0.44
C THR A 72 14.90 -3.48 0.04
N SER A 73 15.20 -4.03 1.20
CA SER A 73 16.57 -4.15 1.72
C SER A 73 17.32 -5.35 1.14
N ILE A 74 16.69 -6.15 0.27
CA ILE A 74 17.35 -7.27 -0.38
C ILE A 74 18.41 -6.73 -1.35
N GLU A 75 19.65 -7.16 -1.14
CA GLU A 75 20.79 -6.87 -2.01
C GLU A 75 21.28 -8.16 -2.67
N GLY A 76 22.07 -8.05 -3.74
CA GLY A 76 22.66 -9.23 -4.40
C GLY A 76 21.68 -10.08 -5.20
N LEU A 77 20.52 -9.53 -5.61
CA LEU A 77 19.65 -10.18 -6.58
C LEU A 77 20.30 -10.10 -7.97
N GLU A 78 20.97 -11.18 -8.36
CA GLU A 78 21.56 -11.34 -9.69
C GLU A 78 20.94 -12.54 -10.40
N VAL A 79 20.83 -12.44 -11.72
CA VAL A 79 20.42 -13.58 -12.55
C VAL A 79 21.56 -14.60 -12.56
N ASP A 80 21.31 -15.79 -12.01
CA ASP A 80 22.24 -16.90 -12.07
C ASP A 80 22.47 -17.31 -13.54
N LYS A 81 23.66 -17.03 -14.05
CA LYS A 81 24.06 -17.32 -15.44
C LYS A 81 24.45 -18.79 -15.67
N GLU A 82 24.56 -19.58 -14.60
CA GLU A 82 24.90 -20.99 -14.65
C GLU A 82 23.67 -21.90 -14.57
N TYR A 83 22.50 -21.33 -14.26
CA TYR A 83 21.24 -22.06 -14.21
C TYR A 83 20.90 -22.74 -15.55
N GLY A 84 20.89 -24.07 -15.54
CA GLY A 84 20.56 -24.89 -16.71
C GLY A 84 21.72 -25.25 -17.63
N LYS A 85 22.97 -24.88 -17.30
CA LYS A 85 24.14 -25.45 -17.99
C LYS A 85 24.50 -26.81 -17.39
N THR A 86 24.05 -27.87 -18.03
CA THR A 86 24.59 -29.22 -17.81
C THR A 86 26.01 -29.27 -18.38
N ILE A 87 26.99 -29.69 -17.58
CA ILE A 87 28.39 -29.94 -17.98
C ILE A 87 28.43 -31.03 -19.05
#